data_AF-A0A972UVN8-F1
#
_entry.id   AF-A0A972UVN8-F1
#
_cell.length_a   1.000
_cell.length_b   1.000
_cell.length_c   1.000
_cell.angle_alpha   90.00
_cell.angle_beta   90.00
_cell.angle_gamma   90.00
#
_symmetry.space_group_name_H-M   'P 1'
#
loop_
_entity.id
_entity.type
_entity.pdbx_description
1 polymer ?
#
loop_
_entity_poly.entity_id
_entity_poly.type
_entity_poly.pdbx_seq_one_letter_code
_entity_poly.pdbx_strand_id
1 'polypeptide(L)'
;VIWSGLYTVHGGFIDWTNDGLGMISFSNELWNGRQYYTSPELQEQTQDPNSPISDQKGDFFFDDHLEFGDEYVDWKEFNHPEYGKVEMGGRWKKTRGRIPPRFMNEELCHRNMAFTLYQADEMPLMKMGEHKVEKIGNDVYRIWVEFSNPKVAPTITEKAARNNVVRPDLLTLEGNVDIISAGWIDDPKTDEYLNPVTREIDQHDLKRIMIRNGQPGKTSRTIQYVVKGKGNVNINYDSVKGGTVSTSFDVK
;
A
#
# COMPACT_ATOMS: atom_id res chain seq x y z
N VAL A 1 -11.58 5.07 0.73
CA VAL A 1 -12.25 6.34 0.37
C VAL A 1 -11.88 7.37 1.42
N ILE A 2 -11.22 8.48 1.06
CA ILE A 2 -10.67 9.44 2.05
C ILE A 2 -11.76 10.36 2.61
N TRP A 3 -12.66 10.83 1.74
CA TRP A 3 -13.74 11.75 2.12
C TRP A 3 -14.70 11.18 3.16
N SER A 4 -14.82 9.85 3.28
CA SER A 4 -15.74 9.22 4.23
C SER A 4 -15.27 9.28 5.68
N GLY A 5 -13.97 9.44 5.91
CA GLY A 5 -13.39 9.56 7.27
C GLY A 5 -12.97 10.98 7.65
N LEU A 6 -13.07 11.93 6.71
CA LEU A 6 -12.60 13.31 6.84
C LEU A 6 -13.64 14.26 6.22
N TYR A 7 -13.18 15.42 5.73
CA TYR A 7 -13.98 16.35 4.93
C TYR A 7 -13.75 16.10 3.43
N THR A 8 -14.67 16.60 2.60
CA THR A 8 -14.56 16.45 1.14
C THR A 8 -13.47 17.38 0.61
N VAL A 9 -12.51 16.80 -0.11
CA VAL A 9 -11.47 17.51 -0.87
C VAL A 9 -11.55 17.00 -2.30
N HIS A 10 -11.39 17.91 -3.27
CA HIS A 10 -11.34 17.57 -4.68
C HIS A 10 -10.00 17.97 -5.26
N GLY A 11 -9.34 17.05 -5.97
CA GLY A 11 -8.05 17.34 -6.61
C GLY A 11 -6.91 17.51 -5.61
N GLY A 12 -7.04 16.87 -4.44
CA GLY A 12 -5.94 16.82 -3.48
C GLY A 12 -4.74 16.07 -4.05
N PHE A 13 -3.58 16.26 -3.43
CA PHE A 13 -2.35 15.56 -3.84
C PHE A 13 -2.55 14.03 -3.92
N ILE A 14 -3.27 13.47 -2.95
CA ILE A 14 -3.53 12.02 -2.88
C ILE A 14 -4.52 11.56 -3.96
N ASP A 15 -5.49 12.39 -4.33
CA ASP A 15 -6.39 12.11 -5.45
C ASP A 15 -5.56 12.03 -6.74
N TRP A 16 -4.65 12.98 -6.95
CA TRP A 16 -3.77 12.98 -8.12
C TRP A 16 -2.83 11.76 -8.14
N THR A 17 -2.18 11.41 -7.02
CA THR A 17 -1.29 10.23 -6.99
C THR A 17 -2.06 8.92 -7.18
N ASN A 18 -3.26 8.78 -6.61
CA ASN A 18 -4.05 7.57 -6.78
C ASN A 18 -4.74 7.51 -8.15
N ASP A 19 -5.54 8.52 -8.50
CA ASP A 19 -6.32 8.53 -9.74
C ASP A 19 -5.50 8.84 -10.98
N GLY A 20 -4.41 9.60 -10.85
CA GLY A 20 -3.51 9.88 -11.97
C GLY A 20 -2.45 8.79 -12.13
N LEU A 21 -1.73 8.48 -11.04
CA LEU A 21 -0.55 7.60 -11.10
C LEU A 21 -0.81 6.16 -10.63
N GLY A 22 -2.01 5.85 -10.13
CA GLY A 22 -2.34 4.53 -9.60
C GLY A 22 -1.56 4.16 -8.34
N MET A 23 -1.05 5.13 -7.58
CA MET A 23 -0.31 4.90 -6.35
C MET A 23 -1.27 4.60 -5.19
N ILE A 24 -0.98 3.56 -4.41
CA ILE A 24 -1.65 3.33 -3.13
C ILE A 24 -1.16 4.40 -2.16
N SER A 25 -2.04 5.34 -1.84
CA SER A 25 -1.69 6.59 -1.17
C SER A 25 -2.50 6.75 0.11
N PHE A 26 -1.85 7.26 1.17
CA PHE A 26 -2.46 7.43 2.49
C PHE A 26 -2.24 8.87 2.98
N SER A 27 -3.21 9.38 3.74
CA SER A 27 -3.07 10.61 4.53
C SER A 27 -3.03 10.20 5.99
N ASN A 28 -1.88 10.35 6.63
CA ASN A 28 -1.71 9.98 8.03
C ASN A 28 -1.99 11.21 8.89
N GLU A 29 -3.20 11.31 9.44
CA GLU A 29 -3.54 12.34 10.42
C GLU A 29 -2.95 11.97 11.79
N LEU A 30 -1.86 12.63 12.18
CA LEU A 30 -1.04 12.20 13.31
C LEU A 30 -1.59 12.70 14.66
N TRP A 31 -2.19 13.89 14.66
CA TRP A 31 -2.58 14.60 15.87
C TRP A 31 -3.95 15.26 15.75
N ASN A 32 -4.72 15.18 16.83
CA ASN A 32 -5.94 15.93 17.05
C ASN A 32 -6.11 16.22 18.54
N GLY A 33 -6.96 17.21 18.88
CA GLY A 33 -7.20 17.59 20.28
C GLY A 33 -7.83 16.49 21.14
N ARG A 34 -8.47 15.46 20.58
CA ARG A 34 -8.99 14.33 21.38
C ARG A 34 -7.86 13.46 21.95
N GLN A 35 -6.65 13.55 21.39
CA GLN A 35 -5.49 12.82 21.87
C GLN A 35 -4.87 13.43 23.15
N TYR A 36 -5.38 14.55 23.65
CA TYR A 36 -5.06 15.01 25.00
C TYR A 36 -5.59 14.02 26.06
N TYR A 37 -6.72 13.35 25.79
CA TYR A 37 -7.37 12.41 26.70
C TYR A 37 -7.64 11.09 25.97
N THR A 38 -6.69 10.15 26.04
CA THR A 38 -6.66 8.98 25.15
C THR A 38 -7.40 7.76 25.65
N SER A 39 -7.57 7.58 26.97
CA SER A 39 -8.25 6.40 27.52
C SER A 39 -9.77 6.53 27.41
N PRO A 40 -10.52 5.42 27.25
CA PRO A 40 -11.98 5.44 27.21
C PRO A 40 -12.60 6.15 28.43
N GLU A 41 -12.04 5.91 29.62
CA GLU A 41 -12.52 6.49 30.88
C GLU A 41 -12.31 8.01 30.92
N LEU A 42 -11.21 8.51 30.37
CA LEU A 42 -10.96 9.95 30.26
C LEU A 42 -11.90 10.59 29.23
N GLN A 43 -12.21 9.91 28.12
CA GLN A 43 -13.16 10.39 27.11
C GLN A 43 -14.60 10.43 27.61
N GLU A 44 -15.00 9.52 28.49
CA GLU A 44 -16.28 9.62 29.19
C GLU A 44 -16.31 10.81 30.15
N GLN A 45 -15.21 11.03 30.87
CA GLN A 45 -15.07 12.18 31.77
C GLN A 45 -15.09 13.53 31.04
N THR A 46 -14.66 13.63 29.77
CA THR A 46 -14.78 14.89 29.04
C THR A 46 -16.23 15.28 28.74
N GLN A 47 -17.14 14.29 28.73
CA GLN A 47 -18.56 14.51 28.46
C GLN A 47 -19.36 14.92 29.71
N ASP A 48 -18.85 14.67 30.91
CA ASP A 48 -19.47 15.11 32.17
C ASP A 48 -19.19 16.61 32.41
N PRO A 49 -20.20 17.50 32.42
CA PRO A 49 -20.00 18.93 32.67
C PRO A 49 -19.37 19.26 34.02
N ASN A 50 -19.47 18.36 35.01
CA ASN A 50 -18.89 18.55 36.34
C ASN A 50 -17.43 18.11 36.43
N SER A 51 -16.92 17.41 35.41
CA SER A 51 -15.55 16.95 35.35
C SER A 51 -14.57 18.12 35.20
N PRO A 52 -13.39 18.06 35.85
CA PRO A 52 -12.33 19.03 35.62
C PRO A 52 -11.80 18.98 34.18
N ILE A 53 -11.98 17.85 33.49
CA ILE A 53 -11.58 17.66 32.09
C ILE A 53 -12.75 17.72 31.11
N SER A 54 -13.89 18.27 31.55
CA SER A 54 -15.06 18.50 30.70
C SER A 54 -14.70 19.28 29.43
N ASP A 55 -15.47 19.13 28.35
CA ASP A 55 -15.21 19.82 27.06
C ASP A 55 -15.01 21.34 27.17
N GLN A 56 -15.57 21.99 28.21
CA GLN A 56 -15.40 23.43 28.44
C GLN A 56 -14.11 23.81 29.20
N LYS A 57 -13.56 22.88 30.00
CA LYS A 57 -12.44 23.15 30.93
C LYS A 57 -11.20 22.31 30.67
N GLY A 58 -11.33 21.19 29.97
CA GLY A 58 -10.28 20.21 29.78
C GLY A 58 -9.07 20.75 29.06
N ASP A 59 -9.25 21.75 28.20
CA ASP A 59 -8.14 22.44 27.55
C ASP A 59 -7.28 23.21 28.56
N PHE A 60 -7.91 23.98 29.46
CA PHE A 60 -7.24 24.69 30.54
C PHE A 60 -6.63 23.73 31.56
N PHE A 61 -7.36 22.69 31.94
CA PHE A 61 -6.86 21.67 32.85
C PHE A 61 -5.58 20.99 32.31
N PHE A 62 -5.57 20.63 31.03
CA PHE A 62 -4.41 20.02 30.40
C PHE A 62 -3.23 20.99 30.37
N ASP A 63 -3.47 22.25 30.00
CA ASP A 63 -2.43 23.27 29.95
C ASP A 63 -1.83 23.54 31.34
N ASP A 64 -2.66 23.76 32.35
CA ASP A 64 -2.24 24.07 33.72
C ASP A 64 -1.41 22.93 34.35
N HIS A 65 -1.78 21.67 34.09
CA HIS A 65 -1.20 20.52 34.79
C HIS A 65 -0.13 19.76 34.00
N LEU A 66 -0.16 19.79 32.66
CA LEU A 66 0.72 18.96 31.82
C LEU A 66 1.63 19.79 30.90
N GLU A 67 1.17 20.94 30.42
CA GLU A 67 2.00 21.87 29.62
C GLU A 67 2.51 23.07 30.43
N PHE A 68 2.17 23.13 31.73
CA PHE A 68 2.59 24.14 32.68
C PHE A 68 2.25 25.58 32.27
N GLY A 69 1.09 25.78 31.64
CA GLY A 69 0.60 27.08 31.18
C GLY A 69 1.34 27.62 29.96
N ASP A 70 2.04 26.76 29.19
CA ASP A 70 2.74 27.21 27.99
C ASP A 70 1.76 27.52 26.84
N GLU A 71 0.58 26.91 26.77
CA GLU A 71 -0.26 27.01 25.57
C GLU A 71 -1.26 28.17 25.59
N TYR A 72 -1.82 28.54 26.76
CA TYR A 72 -2.71 29.68 26.88
C TYR A 72 -1.95 31.00 27.06
N VAL A 73 -2.25 31.99 26.22
CA VAL A 73 -1.62 33.31 26.29
C VAL A 73 -2.52 34.26 27.06
N ASP A 74 -2.09 34.63 28.27
CA ASP A 74 -2.78 35.60 29.11
C ASP A 74 -2.91 36.98 28.45
N TRP A 75 -3.95 37.70 28.84
CA TRP A 75 -4.13 39.10 28.48
C TRP A 75 -2.98 39.96 28.99
N LYS A 76 -2.44 40.81 28.11
CA LYS A 76 -1.42 41.79 28.43
C LYS A 76 -1.77 43.13 27.83
N GLU A 77 -1.54 44.19 28.59
CA GLU A 77 -1.69 45.55 28.11
C GLU A 77 -0.73 45.82 26.95
N PHE A 78 -1.22 46.48 25.91
CA PHE A 78 -0.47 46.86 24.73
C PHE A 78 -0.88 48.26 24.27
N ASN A 79 0.10 49.09 23.94
CA ASN A 79 -0.14 50.42 23.37
C ASN A 79 -0.16 50.29 21.85
N HIS A 80 -1.35 50.13 21.27
CA HIS A 80 -1.55 50.06 19.83
C HIS A 80 -1.31 51.44 19.20
N PRO A 81 -0.55 51.55 18.10
CA PRO A 81 -0.23 52.84 17.46
C PRO A 81 -1.45 53.69 17.08
N GLU A 82 -2.57 53.05 16.74
CA GLU A 82 -3.81 53.72 16.32
C GLU A 82 -4.89 53.76 17.41
N TYR A 83 -4.94 52.74 18.28
CA TYR A 83 -6.08 52.55 19.21
C TYR A 83 -5.74 52.92 20.65
N GLY A 84 -4.48 53.30 20.92
CA GLY A 84 -4.03 53.56 22.29
C GLY A 84 -3.97 52.27 23.11
N LYS A 85 -4.33 52.34 24.38
CA LYS A 85 -4.20 51.24 25.34
C LYS A 85 -5.28 50.16 25.08
N VAL A 86 -4.84 48.96 24.71
CA VAL A 86 -5.69 47.77 24.47
C VAL A 86 -5.12 46.56 25.21
N GLU A 87 -5.86 45.46 25.25
CA GLU A 87 -5.37 44.17 25.74
C GLU A 87 -5.15 43.21 24.57
N MET A 88 -4.03 42.49 24.58
CA MET A 88 -3.72 41.42 23.63
C MET A 88 -3.47 40.12 24.38
N GLY A 89 -4.02 39.02 23.89
CA GLY A 89 -3.96 37.72 24.56
C GLY A 89 -5.34 37.09 24.63
N GLY A 90 -5.61 36.36 25.72
CA GLY A 90 -6.88 35.68 25.93
C GLY A 90 -7.15 34.57 24.92
N ARG A 91 -6.09 33.94 24.40
CA ARG A 91 -6.20 32.96 23.33
C ARG A 91 -5.13 31.88 23.46
N TRP A 92 -5.48 30.71 22.96
CA TRP A 92 -4.53 29.63 22.73
C TRP A 92 -3.48 30.00 21.67
N LYS A 93 -2.25 29.53 21.86
CA LYS A 93 -1.22 29.53 20.80
C LYS A 93 -1.76 28.85 19.55
N LYS A 94 -1.29 29.32 18.38
CA LYS A 94 -1.74 28.80 17.07
C LYS A 94 -1.43 27.32 16.85
N THR A 95 -0.40 26.81 17.51
CA THR A 95 0.09 25.42 17.40
C THR A 95 -0.68 24.45 18.29
N ARG A 96 -1.31 24.95 19.36
CA ARG A 96 -2.13 24.18 20.28
C ARG A 96 -3.20 23.37 19.55
N GLY A 97 -3.31 22.08 19.85
CA GLY A 97 -4.26 21.16 19.21
C GLY A 97 -3.93 20.78 17.77
N ARG A 98 -2.87 21.33 17.17
CA ARG A 98 -2.37 20.98 15.81
C ARG A 98 -1.05 20.23 15.84
N ILE A 99 -0.27 20.45 16.90
CA ILE A 99 0.99 19.78 17.15
C ILE A 99 0.84 19.07 18.51
N PRO A 100 1.34 17.84 18.65
CA PRO A 100 1.40 17.16 19.95
C PRO A 100 2.20 17.98 20.98
N PRO A 101 1.83 17.88 22.27
CA PRO A 101 2.73 18.15 23.38
C PRO A 101 4.08 17.50 23.19
N ARG A 102 5.15 18.16 23.65
CA ARG A 102 6.51 17.67 23.44
C ARG A 102 6.72 16.27 24.00
N PHE A 103 6.16 16.00 25.17
CA PHE A 103 6.26 14.71 25.86
C PHE A 103 5.43 13.61 25.19
N MET A 104 4.50 13.94 24.29
CA MET A 104 3.69 12.98 23.53
C MET A 104 4.26 12.68 22.14
N ASN A 105 5.35 13.35 21.73
CA ASN A 105 5.94 13.16 20.41
C ASN A 105 6.44 11.74 20.17
N GLU A 106 7.05 11.09 21.17
CA GLU A 106 7.63 9.77 21.00
C GLU A 106 6.57 8.72 20.63
N GLU A 107 5.41 8.80 21.28
CA GLU A 107 4.24 7.96 21.01
C GLU A 107 3.71 8.16 19.59
N LEU A 108 3.56 9.42 19.17
CA LEU A 108 3.08 9.78 17.83
C LEU A 108 4.07 9.33 16.74
N CYS A 109 5.36 9.57 16.95
CA CYS A 109 6.42 9.14 16.05
C CYS A 109 6.45 7.62 15.93
N HIS A 110 6.30 6.90 17.04
CA HIS A 110 6.25 5.43 17.05
C HIS A 110 5.06 4.90 16.24
N ARG A 111 3.85 5.45 16.44
CA ARG A 111 2.67 5.04 15.65
C ARG A 111 2.84 5.31 14.14
N ASN A 112 3.33 6.50 13.78
CA ASN A 112 3.55 6.83 12.37
C ASN A 112 4.64 5.95 11.72
N MET A 113 5.73 5.70 12.45
CA MET A 113 6.80 4.79 12.02
C MET A 113 6.27 3.37 11.81
N ALA A 114 5.54 2.82 12.78
CA ALA A 114 4.97 1.49 12.70
C ALA A 114 4.06 1.32 11.46
N PHE A 115 3.17 2.29 11.21
CA PHE A 115 2.33 2.28 10.00
C PHE A 115 3.16 2.36 8.71
N THR A 116 4.15 3.26 8.66
CA THR A 116 4.98 3.46 7.47
C THR A 116 5.80 2.22 7.15
N LEU A 117 6.38 1.57 8.16
CA LEU A 117 7.11 0.32 7.99
C LEU A 117 6.19 -0.82 7.56
N TYR A 118 4.98 -0.90 8.12
CA TYR A 118 3.98 -1.88 7.70
C TYR A 118 3.57 -1.67 6.23
N GLN A 119 3.31 -0.43 5.82
CA GLN A 119 3.02 -0.10 4.43
C GLN A 119 4.17 -0.51 3.50
N ALA A 120 5.42 -0.24 3.89
CA ALA A 120 6.59 -0.61 3.12
C ALA A 120 6.75 -2.14 3.02
N ASP A 121 6.49 -2.88 4.09
CA ASP A 121 6.51 -4.34 4.09
C ASP A 121 5.43 -4.94 3.19
N GLU A 122 4.27 -4.28 3.07
CA GLU A 122 3.15 -4.74 2.23
C GLU A 122 3.24 -4.33 0.76
N MET A 123 4.33 -3.69 0.34
CA MET A 123 4.65 -3.44 -1.07
C MET A 123 4.83 -4.76 -1.82
N PRO A 124 4.52 -4.84 -3.13
CA PRO A 124 4.53 -6.09 -3.87
C PRO A 124 5.92 -6.76 -3.83
N LEU A 125 5.93 -8.09 -3.75
CA LEU A 125 7.17 -8.86 -3.79
C LEU A 125 6.93 -10.16 -4.56
N MET A 126 7.48 -10.26 -5.77
CA MET A 126 7.37 -11.48 -6.55
C MET A 126 8.19 -12.60 -5.91
N LYS A 127 7.60 -13.80 -5.86
CA LYS A 127 8.27 -15.03 -5.46
C LYS A 127 8.03 -16.11 -6.50
N MET A 128 9.07 -16.90 -6.76
CA MET A 128 8.95 -18.12 -7.54
C MET A 128 8.38 -19.24 -6.66
N GLY A 129 7.37 -19.94 -7.18
CA GLY A 129 6.76 -21.10 -6.53
C GLY A 129 7.29 -22.42 -7.09
N GLU A 130 6.46 -23.45 -7.03
CA GLU A 130 6.77 -24.76 -7.60
C GLU A 130 6.83 -24.71 -9.13
N HIS A 131 7.65 -25.58 -9.72
CA HIS A 131 7.68 -25.81 -11.15
C HIS A 131 7.70 -27.31 -11.45
N LYS A 132 7.08 -27.70 -12.56
CA LYS A 132 6.99 -29.10 -13.02
C LYS A 132 7.26 -29.14 -14.51
N VAL A 133 7.98 -30.16 -14.96
CA VAL A 133 8.26 -30.42 -16.37
C VAL A 133 7.85 -31.85 -16.68
N GLU A 134 7.00 -32.04 -17.68
CA GLU A 134 6.50 -33.34 -18.10
C GLU A 134 6.69 -33.52 -19.60
N LYS A 135 7.26 -34.66 -20.01
CA LYS A 135 7.41 -35.00 -21.42
C LYS A 135 6.10 -35.59 -21.94
N ILE A 136 5.49 -34.94 -22.92
CA ILE A 136 4.19 -35.36 -23.51
C ILE A 136 4.35 -36.05 -24.88
N GLY A 137 5.57 -36.18 -25.40
CA GLY A 137 5.92 -36.98 -26.58
C GLY A 137 6.69 -36.21 -27.66
N ASN A 138 7.46 -36.88 -28.52
CA ASN A 138 8.17 -36.28 -29.67
C ASN A 138 8.96 -34.98 -29.36
N ASP A 139 9.72 -34.99 -28.26
CA ASP A 139 10.46 -33.82 -27.74
C ASP A 139 9.57 -32.60 -27.46
N VAL A 140 8.30 -32.84 -27.15
CA VAL A 140 7.35 -31.87 -26.61
C VAL A 140 7.24 -32.05 -25.10
N TYR A 141 7.28 -30.94 -24.38
CA TYR A 141 7.20 -30.87 -22.94
C TYR A 141 6.10 -29.90 -22.53
N ARG A 142 5.40 -30.28 -21.47
CA ARG A 142 4.51 -29.40 -20.72
C ARG A 142 5.26 -28.91 -19.49
N ILE A 143 5.26 -27.60 -19.28
CA ILE A 143 5.99 -26.93 -18.22
C ILE A 143 4.98 -26.13 -17.41
N TRP A 144 5.02 -26.26 -16.09
CA TRP A 144 4.28 -25.40 -15.17
C TRP A 144 5.25 -24.61 -14.33
N VAL A 145 4.97 -23.31 -14.17
CA VAL A 145 5.71 -22.43 -13.27
C VAL A 145 4.73 -21.58 -12.49
N GLU A 146 4.76 -21.72 -11.16
CA GLU A 146 3.99 -20.89 -10.25
C GLU A 146 4.75 -19.59 -9.92
N PHE A 147 4.02 -18.48 -9.94
CA PHE A 147 4.46 -17.19 -9.42
C PHE A 147 3.50 -16.75 -8.32
N SER A 148 4.03 -16.16 -7.25
CA SER A 148 3.22 -15.62 -6.17
C SER A 148 3.63 -14.21 -5.78
N ASN A 149 2.67 -13.47 -5.24
CA ASN A 149 2.91 -12.24 -4.51
C ASN A 149 2.26 -12.39 -3.12
N PRO A 150 3.05 -12.63 -2.05
CA PRO A 150 2.51 -12.86 -0.72
C PRO A 150 2.05 -11.56 -0.04
N LYS A 151 2.33 -10.40 -0.62
CA LYS A 151 2.06 -9.07 -0.06
C LYS A 151 0.69 -8.56 -0.49
N VAL A 152 0.12 -7.61 0.26
CA VAL A 152 -1.22 -7.06 -0.05
C VAL A 152 -1.22 -6.23 -1.32
N ALA A 153 -0.20 -5.41 -1.55
CA ALA A 153 -0.17 -4.56 -2.73
C ALA A 153 0.05 -5.40 -4.00
N PRO A 154 -0.74 -5.18 -5.08
CA PRO A 154 -0.46 -5.79 -6.37
C PRO A 154 0.78 -5.14 -7.00
N THR A 155 1.41 -5.82 -7.95
CA THR A 155 2.52 -5.24 -8.72
C THR A 155 2.09 -4.03 -9.54
N ILE A 156 0.86 -4.07 -10.07
CA ILE A 156 0.22 -2.99 -10.83
C ILE A 156 -1.21 -2.83 -10.30
N THR A 157 -1.58 -1.61 -9.90
CA THR A 157 -2.97 -1.31 -9.53
C THR A 157 -3.82 -1.17 -10.78
N GLU A 158 -5.12 -1.45 -10.67
CA GLU A 158 -6.04 -1.30 -11.80
C GLU A 158 -6.01 0.11 -12.40
N LYS A 159 -5.91 1.14 -11.55
CA LYS A 159 -5.82 2.53 -12.01
C LYS A 159 -4.50 2.80 -12.75
N ALA A 160 -3.37 2.28 -12.25
CA ALA A 160 -2.08 2.39 -12.95
C ALA A 160 -2.12 1.73 -14.34
N ALA A 161 -2.75 0.55 -14.43
CA ALA A 161 -2.92 -0.17 -15.69
C ALA A 161 -3.82 0.61 -16.67
N ARG A 162 -4.97 1.11 -16.21
CA ARG A 162 -5.92 1.88 -17.04
C ARG A 162 -5.29 3.16 -17.59
N ASN A 163 -4.48 3.84 -16.79
CA ASN A 163 -3.84 5.09 -17.19
C ASN A 163 -2.52 4.91 -17.95
N ASN A 164 -2.01 3.68 -18.08
CA ASN A 164 -0.72 3.37 -18.71
C ASN A 164 0.49 4.13 -18.11
N VAL A 165 0.47 4.35 -16.80
CA VAL A 165 1.53 5.10 -16.07
C VAL A 165 2.67 4.20 -15.55
N VAL A 166 2.51 2.88 -15.67
CA VAL A 166 3.54 1.87 -15.39
C VAL A 166 3.57 0.91 -16.57
N ARG A 167 4.76 0.45 -16.97
CA ARG A 167 4.85 -0.60 -18.00
C ARG A 167 4.20 -1.89 -17.49
N PRO A 168 3.70 -2.76 -18.40
CA PRO A 168 3.25 -4.09 -18.01
C PRO A 168 4.37 -4.89 -17.33
N ASP A 169 3.98 -5.80 -16.44
CA ASP A 169 4.88 -6.86 -16.01
C ASP A 169 5.19 -7.76 -17.22
N LEU A 170 6.40 -8.33 -17.26
CA LEU A 170 6.86 -9.12 -18.39
C LEU A 170 7.15 -10.54 -17.94
N LEU A 171 6.58 -11.51 -18.66
CA LEU A 171 6.92 -12.91 -18.50
C LEU A 171 7.67 -13.36 -19.74
N THR A 172 8.94 -13.69 -19.57
CA THR A 172 9.83 -14.06 -20.67
C THR A 172 10.28 -15.50 -20.55
N LEU A 173 10.31 -16.21 -21.68
CA LEU A 173 10.90 -17.53 -21.80
C LEU A 173 12.11 -17.44 -22.73
N GLU A 174 13.28 -17.74 -22.18
CA GLU A 174 14.55 -17.79 -22.89
C GLU A 174 14.97 -19.26 -23.04
N GLY A 175 15.40 -19.65 -24.24
CA GLY A 175 15.81 -21.01 -24.52
C GLY A 175 15.70 -21.33 -26.01
N ASN A 176 16.41 -22.37 -26.44
CA ASN A 176 16.34 -22.86 -27.82
C ASN A 176 15.19 -23.86 -28.00
N VAL A 177 13.97 -23.41 -27.70
CA VAL A 177 12.73 -24.18 -27.82
C VAL A 177 11.67 -23.40 -28.60
N ASP A 178 10.83 -24.12 -29.32
CA ASP A 178 9.63 -23.58 -29.96
C ASP A 178 8.46 -23.63 -28.98
N ILE A 179 7.81 -22.49 -28.74
CA ILE A 179 6.63 -22.42 -27.87
C ILE A 179 5.40 -22.72 -28.73
N ILE A 180 4.70 -23.81 -28.40
CA ILE A 180 3.46 -24.23 -29.08
C ILE A 180 2.27 -23.47 -28.51
N SER A 181 2.16 -23.41 -27.17
CA SER A 181 1.10 -22.67 -26.49
C SER A 181 1.52 -22.24 -25.09
N ALA A 182 0.83 -21.24 -24.56
CA ALA A 182 0.97 -20.76 -23.19
C ALA A 182 -0.42 -20.42 -22.62
N GLY A 183 -0.67 -20.73 -21.36
CA GLY A 183 -1.96 -20.51 -20.72
C GLY A 183 -1.86 -20.37 -19.21
N TRP A 184 -2.76 -19.61 -18.60
CA TRP A 184 -2.87 -19.53 -17.14
C TRP A 184 -3.74 -20.68 -16.62
N ILE A 185 -3.33 -21.28 -15.51
CA ILE A 185 -4.12 -22.27 -14.78
C ILE A 185 -4.41 -21.77 -13.36
N ASP A 186 -5.61 -22.05 -12.87
CA ASP A 186 -6.08 -21.58 -11.55
C ASP A 186 -5.55 -22.46 -10.41
N ASP A 187 -5.57 -23.78 -10.58
CA ASP A 187 -5.03 -24.76 -9.61
C ASP A 187 -4.34 -25.92 -10.33
N PRO A 188 -3.02 -26.11 -10.17
CA PRO A 188 -2.27 -27.20 -10.78
C PRO A 188 -2.84 -28.60 -10.51
N LYS A 189 -3.38 -28.83 -9.30
CA LYS A 189 -3.92 -30.15 -8.93
C LYS A 189 -5.21 -30.46 -9.65
N THR A 190 -6.11 -29.47 -9.72
CA THR A 190 -7.36 -29.58 -10.47
C THR A 190 -7.09 -29.72 -11.96
N ASP A 191 -6.12 -28.98 -12.51
CA ASP A 191 -5.74 -29.05 -13.92
C ASP A 191 -5.17 -30.43 -14.29
N GLU A 192 -4.31 -31.00 -13.44
CA GLU A 192 -3.77 -32.36 -13.61
C GLU A 192 -4.86 -33.44 -13.54
N TYR A 193 -5.85 -33.28 -12.64
CA TYR A 193 -6.95 -34.24 -12.49
C TYR A 193 -7.96 -34.17 -13.65
N LEU A 194 -8.39 -32.97 -14.03
CA LEU A 194 -9.45 -32.77 -15.03
C LEU A 194 -8.91 -32.76 -16.46
N ASN A 195 -7.63 -32.45 -16.66
CA ASN A 195 -7.02 -32.18 -17.98
C ASN A 195 -7.91 -31.28 -18.87
N PRO A 196 -8.34 -30.10 -18.39
CA PRO A 196 -9.20 -29.23 -19.16
C PRO A 196 -8.42 -28.59 -20.32
N VAL A 197 -9.14 -28.06 -21.30
CA VAL A 197 -8.52 -27.20 -22.32
C VAL A 197 -8.16 -25.88 -21.65
N THR A 198 -6.87 -25.67 -21.39
CA THR A 198 -6.35 -24.42 -20.82
C THR A 198 -6.67 -23.25 -21.75
N ARG A 199 -7.13 -22.13 -21.18
CA ARG A 199 -7.34 -20.90 -21.96
C ARG A 199 -6.00 -20.33 -22.38
N GLU A 200 -5.76 -20.34 -23.69
CA GLU A 200 -4.51 -19.82 -24.26
C GLU A 200 -4.39 -18.31 -24.08
N ILE A 201 -3.15 -17.86 -23.94
CA ILE A 201 -2.77 -16.46 -23.92
C ILE A 201 -2.77 -15.96 -25.36
N ASP A 202 -3.70 -15.06 -25.65
CA ASP A 202 -3.86 -14.42 -26.96
C ASP A 202 -2.85 -13.29 -27.15
N GLN A 203 -1.57 -13.66 -27.33
CA GLN A 203 -0.48 -12.76 -27.70
C GLN A 203 0.39 -13.42 -28.77
N HIS A 204 0.83 -12.62 -29.75
CA HIS A 204 1.63 -13.13 -30.87
C HIS A 204 3.02 -13.63 -30.42
N ASP A 205 3.65 -12.97 -29.46
CA ASP A 205 4.96 -13.34 -28.95
C ASP A 205 4.84 -14.05 -27.58
N LEU A 206 4.81 -15.38 -27.62
CA LEU A 206 4.76 -16.21 -26.40
C LEU A 206 6.11 -16.32 -25.69
N LYS A 207 7.22 -15.88 -26.31
CA LYS A 207 8.52 -15.75 -25.62
C LYS A 207 8.55 -14.53 -24.72
N ARG A 208 7.68 -13.54 -24.98
CA ARG A 208 7.59 -12.29 -24.22
C ARG A 208 6.13 -11.88 -24.02
N ILE A 209 5.52 -12.43 -22.99
CA ILE A 209 4.13 -12.19 -22.62
C ILE A 209 4.04 -10.91 -21.78
N MET A 210 3.16 -9.98 -22.19
CA MET A 210 2.88 -8.76 -21.43
C MET A 210 1.67 -8.94 -20.50
N ILE A 211 1.85 -8.63 -19.22
CA ILE A 211 0.81 -8.76 -18.18
C ILE A 211 0.41 -7.36 -17.71
N ARG A 212 -0.60 -6.78 -18.35
CA ARG A 212 -1.03 -5.38 -18.10
C ARG A 212 -1.68 -5.15 -16.74
N ASN A 213 -2.30 -6.17 -16.18
CA ASN A 213 -2.96 -6.14 -14.88
C ASN A 213 -2.04 -6.59 -13.72
N GLY A 214 -0.77 -6.92 -14.01
CA GLY A 214 0.20 -7.41 -13.05
C GLY A 214 -0.21 -8.68 -12.29
N GLN A 215 0.53 -8.96 -11.22
CA GLN A 215 0.24 -9.98 -10.23
C GLN A 215 -0.55 -9.39 -9.04
N PRO A 216 -1.75 -9.90 -8.74
CA PRO A 216 -2.53 -9.46 -7.58
C PRO A 216 -1.83 -9.79 -6.26
N GLY A 217 -2.13 -9.01 -5.22
CA GLY A 217 -1.64 -9.28 -3.87
C GLY A 217 -2.28 -10.51 -3.24
N LYS A 218 -1.53 -11.24 -2.41
CA LYS A 218 -1.94 -12.48 -1.74
C LYS A 218 -2.48 -13.54 -2.69
N THR A 219 -1.91 -13.64 -3.89
CA THR A 219 -2.30 -14.65 -4.88
C THR A 219 -1.10 -15.38 -5.46
N SER A 220 -1.32 -16.63 -5.85
CA SER A 220 -0.48 -17.39 -6.76
C SER A 220 -1.17 -17.47 -8.13
N ARG A 221 -0.37 -17.55 -9.19
CA ARG A 221 -0.81 -17.92 -10.54
C ARG A 221 0.21 -18.84 -11.15
N THR A 222 -0.26 -19.85 -11.87
CA THR A 222 0.62 -20.78 -12.55
C THR A 222 0.47 -20.61 -14.05
N ILE A 223 1.59 -20.44 -14.75
CA ILE A 223 1.60 -20.54 -16.21
C ILE A 223 1.92 -21.96 -16.63
N GLN A 224 1.19 -22.44 -17.62
CA GLN A 224 1.50 -23.64 -18.37
C GLN A 224 2.07 -23.25 -19.74
N TYR A 225 3.25 -23.75 -20.07
CA TYR A 225 3.80 -23.73 -21.42
C TYR A 225 3.78 -25.13 -22.02
N VAL A 226 3.50 -25.21 -23.33
CA VAL A 226 3.82 -26.38 -24.14
C VAL A 226 4.94 -25.98 -25.09
N VAL A 227 6.09 -26.65 -24.98
CA VAL A 227 7.28 -26.33 -25.78
C VAL A 227 7.79 -27.56 -26.51
N LYS A 228 8.46 -27.36 -27.64
CA LYS A 228 9.14 -28.40 -28.41
C LYS A 228 10.61 -28.07 -28.55
N GLY A 229 11.49 -29.02 -28.24
CA GLY A 229 12.93 -28.85 -28.35
C GLY A 229 13.70 -29.47 -27.19
N LYS A 230 14.99 -29.19 -27.12
CA LYS A 230 15.90 -29.69 -26.07
C LYS A 230 16.81 -28.58 -25.59
N GLY A 231 17.23 -28.67 -24.34
CA GLY A 231 18.19 -27.76 -23.73
C GLY A 231 17.62 -27.07 -22.49
N ASN A 232 18.36 -26.06 -22.03
CA ASN A 232 17.97 -25.29 -20.88
C ASN A 232 16.93 -24.23 -21.27
N VAL A 233 15.90 -24.11 -20.46
CA VAL A 233 14.86 -23.09 -20.57
C VAL A 233 14.86 -22.27 -19.29
N ASN A 234 14.91 -20.95 -19.43
CA ASN A 234 14.82 -19.99 -18.35
C ASN A 234 13.53 -19.18 -18.47
N ILE A 235 12.75 -19.12 -17.39
CA ILE A 235 11.52 -18.34 -17.33
C ILE A 235 11.69 -17.24 -16.28
N ASN A 236 11.50 -15.99 -16.71
CA ASN A 236 11.62 -14.81 -15.86
C ASN A 236 10.28 -14.08 -15.77
N TYR A 237 9.87 -13.71 -14.56
CA TYR A 237 8.79 -12.76 -14.32
C TYR A 237 9.40 -11.46 -13.82
N ASP A 238 9.24 -10.39 -14.59
CA ASP A 238 9.84 -9.09 -14.34
C ASP A 238 8.79 -8.01 -14.08
N SER A 239 8.68 -7.63 -12.80
CA SER A 239 7.83 -6.54 -12.33
C SER A 239 8.64 -5.32 -11.88
N VAL A 240 8.18 -4.13 -12.27
CA VAL A 240 8.80 -2.85 -11.86
C VAL A 240 8.81 -2.68 -10.34
N LYS A 241 7.72 -3.06 -9.66
CA LYS A 241 7.56 -2.85 -8.22
C LYS A 241 7.77 -4.12 -7.42
N GLY A 242 7.39 -5.27 -7.97
CA GLY A 242 7.53 -6.57 -7.30
C GLY A 242 8.92 -7.20 -7.40
N GLY A 243 9.81 -6.62 -8.21
CA GLY A 243 11.10 -7.21 -8.54
C GLY A 243 11.00 -8.29 -9.61
N THR A 244 12.15 -8.91 -9.89
CA THR A 244 12.30 -9.95 -10.90
C THR A 244 12.58 -11.31 -10.24
N VAL A 245 11.88 -12.35 -10.69
CA VAL A 245 12.14 -13.74 -10.28
C VAL A 245 12.37 -14.62 -11.51
N SER A 246 13.25 -15.59 -11.39
CA SER A 246 13.66 -16.47 -12.49
C SER A 246 13.76 -17.92 -12.03
N THR A 247 13.41 -18.86 -12.91
CA THR A 247 13.64 -20.29 -12.71
C THR A 247 14.14 -20.89 -14.01
N SER A 248 15.01 -21.89 -13.89
CA SER A 248 15.60 -22.57 -15.03
C SER A 248 15.49 -24.07 -14.86
N PHE A 249 15.24 -24.77 -15.96
CA PHE A 249 15.11 -26.21 -16.00
C PHE A 249 15.52 -26.76 -17.36
N ASP A 250 15.88 -28.04 -17.40
CA ASP A 250 16.30 -28.72 -18.63
C ASP A 250 15.14 -29.54 -19.22
N VAL A 251 14.91 -29.37 -20.52
CA VAL A 251 14.06 -30.26 -21.31
C VAL A 251 14.94 -31.24 -22.11
N LYS A 252 14.79 -32.55 -21.86
CA LYS A 252 15.69 -33.63 -22.33
C LYS A 252 15.04 -34.64 -23.29
#